data_AF-A0A383ECJ8-F1
#
_entry.id   AF-A0A383ECJ8-F1
#
_cell.length_a   1.000
_cell.length_b   1.000
_cell.length_c   1.000
_cell.angle_alpha   90.00
_cell.angle_beta   90.00
_cell.angle_gamma   90.00
#
_symmetry.space_group_name_H-M   'P 1'
#
loop_
_entity.id
_entity.type
_entity.pdbx_description
1 polymer ?
#
loop_
_entity_poly.entity_id
_entity_poly.type
_entity_poly.pdbx_seq_one_letter_code
_entity_poly.pdbx_strand_id
1 'polypeptide(L)'
;LWDTENGENYFDEINLVKPRFNSGWNSVIGPTDRENPDTHPCAGGVLGNESNCPVEYRGSQPIPPTFENFVYSDPEFSFHQTVGPTAIAFPDDSFGYSDMLFVSDYHFATIYKFPLNSDRTGFNFSNPELVDLVVDGDIHMQPKELFFAYNFPGGISDITFHNGVMYVANLLGGTIYKIYPIQTTETSIPDWIKNNAGWWATGQIDENSYVLGLQWLITNGIIKIPIIEQL
;
A
#
# COMPACT_ATOMS: atom_id res chain seq x y z
N LEU A 1 -10.93 8.20 15.64
CA LEU A 1 -10.79 8.74 14.26
C LEU A 1 -9.54 8.09 13.69
N TRP A 2 -9.42 7.96 12.38
CA TRP A 2 -8.17 7.53 11.76
C TRP A 2 -7.56 8.71 11.02
N ASP A 3 -6.24 8.84 11.07
CA ASP A 3 -5.50 9.81 10.26
C ASP A 3 -4.29 9.15 9.59
N THR A 4 -3.65 9.93 8.73
CA THR A 4 -2.34 9.62 8.19
C THR A 4 -1.42 10.81 8.39
N GLU A 5 -0.16 10.54 8.70
CA GLU A 5 0.87 11.57 8.82
C GLU A 5 2.03 11.29 7.88
N ASN A 6 2.62 12.36 7.32
CA ASN A 6 3.77 12.25 6.45
C ASN A 6 5.07 12.49 7.22
N GLY A 7 6.02 11.59 7.05
CA GLY A 7 7.41 11.78 7.45
C GLY A 7 8.20 12.61 6.47
N GLU A 8 9.34 13.12 6.93
CA GLU A 8 10.20 13.94 6.09
C GLU A 8 10.99 13.05 5.14
N ASN A 9 11.67 12.03 5.67
CA ASN A 9 12.43 11.08 4.85
C ASN A 9 11.99 9.61 5.07
N TYR A 10 11.42 9.28 6.23
CA TYR A 10 11.01 7.91 6.58
C TYR A 10 9.74 7.89 7.40
N PHE A 11 9.11 6.72 7.48
CA PHE A 11 7.97 6.43 8.36
C PHE A 11 6.77 7.34 8.15
N ASP A 12 6.12 7.25 6.99
CA ASP A 12 4.73 7.72 6.93
C ASP A 12 3.83 6.81 7.79
N GLU A 13 2.76 7.36 8.34
CA GLU A 13 1.98 6.69 9.38
C GLU A 13 0.50 6.57 9.04
N ILE A 14 -0.13 5.56 9.65
CA ILE A 14 -1.57 5.45 9.81
C ILE A 14 -1.84 5.40 11.32
N ASN A 15 -2.59 6.36 11.84
CA ASN A 15 -2.82 6.50 13.28
C ASN A 15 -4.30 6.33 13.67
N LEU A 16 -4.53 5.76 14.85
CA LEU A 16 -5.83 5.78 15.51
C LEU A 16 -5.90 6.92 16.53
N VAL A 17 -6.51 8.02 16.11
CA VAL A 17 -6.70 9.21 16.94
C VAL A 17 -7.80 8.97 17.98
N LYS A 18 -7.37 8.91 19.24
CA LYS A 18 -8.21 8.87 20.45
C LYS A 18 -8.21 10.25 21.15
N PRO A 19 -9.15 10.52 22.07
CA PRO A 19 -9.06 11.73 22.89
C PRO A 19 -7.70 11.82 23.59
N ARG A 20 -7.05 13.00 23.51
CA ARG A 20 -5.71 13.28 24.07
C ARG A 20 -4.55 12.61 23.33
N PHE A 21 -4.76 12.18 22.09
CA PHE A 21 -3.72 11.68 21.20
C PHE A 21 -2.63 12.72 20.94
N ASN A 22 -1.39 12.25 20.90
CA ASN A 22 -0.20 12.97 20.44
C ASN A 22 0.60 11.99 19.56
N SER A 23 0.79 12.30 18.28
CA SER A 23 1.58 11.47 17.37
C SER A 23 3.09 11.66 17.55
N GLY A 24 3.53 12.70 18.26
CA GLY A 24 4.95 13.05 18.38
C GLY A 24 5.57 13.69 17.13
N TRP A 25 5.07 13.36 15.94
CA TRP A 25 5.48 13.88 14.64
C TRP A 25 7.01 13.99 14.52
N ASN A 26 7.56 15.17 14.26
CA ASN A 26 8.99 15.33 13.99
C ASN A 26 9.92 14.87 15.14
N SER A 27 9.41 14.72 16.37
CA SER A 27 10.24 14.18 17.47
C SER A 27 10.29 12.65 17.49
N VAL A 28 9.19 12.00 17.06
CA VAL A 28 9.03 10.54 16.99
C VAL A 28 8.06 10.25 15.85
N ILE A 29 8.54 9.59 14.80
CA ILE A 29 7.76 9.20 13.64
C ILE A 29 8.11 7.78 13.23
N GLY A 30 7.10 6.97 13.02
CA GLY A 30 7.18 5.51 13.03
C GLY A 30 7.16 4.94 14.45
N PRO A 31 7.28 3.61 14.58
CA PRO A 31 7.27 2.95 15.88
C PRO A 31 8.46 3.38 16.74
N THR A 32 8.20 3.65 18.03
CA THR A 32 9.21 4.11 18.99
C THR A 32 10.38 3.15 19.18
N ASP A 33 10.19 1.86 18.92
CA ASP A 33 11.25 0.86 19.03
C ASP A 33 12.22 0.85 17.84
N ARG A 34 11.88 1.53 16.74
CA ARG A 34 12.76 1.78 15.58
C ARG A 34 13.63 3.02 15.80
N GLU A 35 14.59 3.27 14.92
CA GLU A 35 15.39 4.50 14.86
C GLU A 35 14.69 5.53 13.98
N ASN A 36 14.79 6.83 14.31
CA ASN A 36 14.22 7.92 13.50
C ASN A 36 15.31 8.72 12.79
N PRO A 37 15.54 8.50 11.48
CA PRO A 37 16.54 9.23 10.73
C PRO A 37 16.24 10.73 10.60
N ASP A 38 14.97 11.16 10.70
CA ASP A 38 14.56 12.56 10.51
C ASP A 38 14.99 13.44 11.69
N THR A 39 15.15 12.87 12.89
CA THR A 39 15.66 13.58 14.07
C THR A 39 17.18 13.75 14.08
N HIS A 40 17.88 13.20 13.08
CA HIS A 40 19.33 13.25 13.03
C HIS A 40 19.80 14.68 12.70
N PRO A 41 20.80 15.24 13.42
CA PRO A 41 21.33 16.59 13.13
C PRO A 41 21.91 16.78 11.72
N CYS A 42 22.12 15.69 10.97
CA CYS A 42 22.57 15.71 9.57
C CYS A 42 21.45 15.49 8.55
N ALA A 43 20.21 15.20 8.98
CA ALA A 43 19.10 14.97 8.06
C ALA A 43 18.84 16.23 7.23
N GLY A 44 18.51 16.04 5.95
CA GLY A 44 18.09 17.14 5.09
C GLY A 44 16.80 17.74 5.64
N GLY A 45 16.70 19.07 5.69
CA GLY A 45 15.53 19.79 6.19
C GLY A 45 15.55 20.14 7.69
N VAL A 46 16.47 19.57 8.47
CA VAL A 46 16.74 20.01 9.85
C VAL A 46 17.46 21.36 9.87
N LEU A 47 16.89 22.33 10.57
CA LEU A 47 17.40 23.70 10.66
C LEU A 47 18.75 23.72 11.41
N GLY A 48 19.85 23.99 10.70
CA GLY A 48 21.21 23.99 11.25
C GLY A 48 22.02 22.71 10.99
N ASN A 49 21.69 21.96 9.93
CA ASN A 49 22.34 20.71 9.63
C ASN A 49 23.87 20.80 9.49
N GLU A 50 24.58 19.85 10.12
CA GLU A 50 26.03 19.77 10.05
C GLU A 50 26.47 18.80 8.95
N SER A 51 27.35 19.25 8.06
CA SER A 51 27.81 18.45 6.91
C SER A 51 28.76 17.30 7.28
N ASN A 52 29.24 17.24 8.52
CA ASN A 52 30.18 16.24 9.02
C ASN A 52 29.90 15.83 10.48
N CYS A 53 28.63 15.82 10.90
CA CYS A 53 28.31 15.37 12.26
C CYS A 53 28.38 13.82 12.33
N PRO A 54 29.09 13.27 13.35
CA PRO A 54 29.16 11.83 13.53
C PRO A 54 27.75 11.27 13.72
N VAL A 55 27.45 10.16 13.04
CA VAL A 55 26.15 9.48 13.21
C VAL A 55 26.00 9.11 14.67
N GLU A 56 25.09 9.78 15.37
CA GLU A 56 24.76 9.39 16.74
C GLU A 56 23.82 8.20 16.64
N TYR A 57 24.31 7.02 16.99
CA TYR A 57 23.45 5.84 17.11
C TYR A 57 22.53 6.04 18.32
N ARG A 58 21.29 6.50 18.07
CA ARG A 58 20.35 6.85 19.14
C ARG A 58 19.54 5.67 19.67
N GLY A 59 19.60 4.51 19.01
CA GLY A 59 18.75 3.38 19.37
C GLY A 59 17.28 3.70 19.11
N SER A 60 16.41 3.40 20.08
CA SER A 60 14.97 3.69 20.02
C SER A 60 14.66 5.19 19.97
N GLN A 61 13.54 5.56 19.36
CA GLN A 61 13.11 6.95 19.24
C GLN A 61 12.79 7.58 20.60
N PRO A 62 13.16 8.86 20.82
CA PRO A 62 12.89 9.54 22.08
C PRO A 62 11.43 10.02 22.16
N ILE A 63 10.58 9.29 22.89
CA ILE A 63 9.18 9.68 23.15
C ILE A 63 9.12 11.13 23.67
N PRO A 64 8.32 12.02 23.04
CA PRO A 64 8.22 13.40 23.47
C PRO A 64 7.68 13.48 24.91
N PRO A 65 8.12 14.46 25.71
CA PRO A 65 7.59 14.63 27.05
C PRO A 65 6.08 14.87 27.00
N THR A 66 5.35 14.27 27.94
CA THR A 66 3.90 14.46 28.05
C THR A 66 3.56 15.93 28.18
N PHE A 67 2.58 16.40 27.40
CA PHE A 67 2.03 17.75 27.53
C PHE A 67 0.66 17.69 28.19
N GLU A 68 0.54 18.23 29.40
CA GLU A 68 -0.68 18.14 30.22
C GLU A 68 -1.19 16.68 30.36
N ASN A 69 -2.37 16.38 29.79
CA ASN A 69 -2.95 15.06 29.77
C ASN A 69 -2.89 14.39 28.38
N PHE A 70 -2.16 14.97 27.43
CA PHE A 70 -1.89 14.40 26.11
C PHE A 70 -0.80 13.33 26.22
N VAL A 71 -1.07 12.18 25.60
CA VAL A 71 -0.23 10.98 25.71
C VAL A 71 0.18 10.56 24.32
N TYR A 72 1.48 10.33 24.15
CA TYR A 72 2.03 9.76 22.93
C TYR A 72 1.39 8.40 22.62
N SER A 73 1.15 8.13 21.34
CA SER A 73 0.70 6.82 20.85
C SER A 73 1.55 6.44 19.66
N ASP A 74 2.07 5.21 19.65
CA ASP A 74 2.69 4.64 18.46
C ASP A 74 1.67 4.56 17.31
N PRO A 75 2.14 4.59 16.05
CA PRO A 75 1.29 4.39 14.89
C PRO A 75 0.76 2.97 14.82
N GLU A 76 -0.43 2.83 14.23
CA GLU A 76 -1.03 1.50 14.03
C GLU A 76 -0.46 0.80 12.80
N PHE A 77 0.19 1.56 11.90
CA PHE A 77 0.99 1.04 10.80
C PHE A 77 1.94 2.13 10.29
N SER A 78 3.13 1.73 9.80
CA SER A 78 4.07 2.66 9.20
C SER A 78 4.67 2.18 7.89
N PHE A 79 4.89 3.12 6.96
CA PHE A 79 5.64 2.92 5.73
C PHE A 79 7.06 3.42 5.94
N HIS A 80 8.05 2.53 6.01
CA HIS A 80 9.44 2.94 6.20
C HIS A 80 9.90 3.88 5.07
N GLN A 81 9.59 3.54 3.81
CA GLN A 81 9.76 4.46 2.68
C GLN A 81 8.59 5.45 2.65
N THR A 82 8.88 6.74 2.47
CA THR A 82 7.85 7.76 2.32
C THR A 82 7.06 7.58 1.02
N VAL A 83 5.78 7.25 1.15
CA VAL A 83 4.81 7.14 0.05
C VAL A 83 4.01 8.44 -0.12
N GLY A 84 3.96 9.27 0.93
CA GLY A 84 3.12 10.45 1.00
C GLY A 84 1.63 10.08 1.01
N PRO A 85 1.09 9.43 2.07
CA PRO A 85 -0.34 9.16 2.17
C PRO A 85 -1.17 10.42 2.00
N THR A 86 -2.29 10.31 1.26
CA THR A 86 -3.12 11.45 0.88
C THR A 86 -4.57 11.35 1.34
N ALA A 87 -5.11 10.14 1.44
CA ALA A 87 -6.48 9.94 1.92
C ALA A 87 -6.63 8.60 2.62
N ILE A 88 -7.60 8.57 3.53
CA ILE A 88 -8.02 7.40 4.29
C ILE A 88 -9.53 7.23 4.14
N ALA A 89 -9.98 6.05 3.74
CA ALA A 89 -11.39 5.82 3.45
C ALA A 89 -11.86 4.42 3.84
N PHE A 90 -13.13 4.33 4.22
CA PHE A 90 -13.83 3.08 4.46
C PHE A 90 -14.85 2.83 3.36
N PRO A 91 -14.98 1.59 2.86
CA PRO A 91 -15.92 1.27 1.82
C PRO A 91 -17.36 1.34 2.32
N ASP A 92 -18.29 1.62 1.41
CA ASP A 92 -19.71 1.39 1.66
C ASP A 92 -20.04 -0.12 1.58
N ASP A 93 -21.13 -0.53 2.23
CA ASP A 93 -21.54 -1.95 2.27
C ASP A 93 -21.70 -2.55 0.86
N SER A 94 -22.12 -1.74 -0.11
CA SER A 94 -22.32 -2.16 -1.51
C SER A 94 -21.03 -2.40 -2.29
N PHE A 95 -19.92 -1.77 -1.90
CA PHE A 95 -18.60 -2.01 -2.48
C PHE A 95 -18.01 -3.33 -1.96
N GLY A 96 -18.43 -3.76 -0.77
CA GLY A 96 -17.85 -4.87 -0.04
C GLY A 96 -16.62 -4.45 0.75
N TYR A 97 -15.78 -5.41 1.18
CA TYR A 97 -14.56 -5.15 1.95
C TYR A 97 -14.80 -4.39 3.27
N SER A 98 -15.93 -4.65 3.95
CA SER A 98 -16.32 -3.93 5.18
C SER A 98 -15.31 -4.03 6.33
N ASP A 99 -14.45 -5.05 6.28
CA ASP A 99 -13.34 -5.34 7.19
C ASP A 99 -12.01 -4.70 6.76
N MET A 100 -12.01 -3.84 5.74
CA MET A 100 -10.82 -3.17 5.24
C MET A 100 -10.85 -1.66 5.49
N LEU A 101 -9.65 -1.09 5.63
CA LEU A 101 -9.37 0.33 5.56
C LEU A 101 -8.51 0.58 4.32
N PHE A 102 -8.77 1.66 3.58
CA PHE A 102 -8.01 2.02 2.39
C PHE A 102 -7.22 3.30 2.62
N VAL A 103 -5.97 3.32 2.15
CA VAL A 103 -5.12 4.51 2.13
C VAL A 103 -4.58 4.70 0.72
N SER A 104 -4.59 5.93 0.21
CA SER A 104 -3.93 6.26 -1.05
C SER A 104 -2.67 7.07 -0.83
N ASP A 105 -1.78 7.10 -1.82
CA ASP A 105 -0.55 7.89 -1.77
C ASP A 105 -0.31 8.79 -3.00
N TYR A 106 0.62 9.72 -2.83
CA TYR A 106 1.05 10.62 -3.89
C TYR A 106 2.26 10.10 -4.69
N HIS A 107 3.29 9.56 -4.06
CA HIS A 107 4.57 9.28 -4.73
C HIS A 107 4.51 8.14 -5.75
N PHE A 108 3.69 7.14 -5.47
CA PHE A 108 3.56 5.90 -6.24
C PHE A 108 2.16 5.70 -6.81
N ALA A 109 1.23 6.60 -6.51
CA ALA A 109 -0.14 6.54 -7.01
C ALA A 109 -0.78 5.18 -6.71
N THR A 110 -0.59 4.70 -5.49
CA THR A 110 -1.11 3.41 -5.04
C THR A 110 -2.27 3.63 -4.07
N ILE A 111 -3.20 2.68 -4.10
CA ILE A 111 -4.25 2.51 -3.11
C ILE A 111 -3.94 1.19 -2.40
N TYR A 112 -3.67 1.30 -1.12
CA TYR A 112 -3.40 0.20 -0.22
C TYR A 112 -4.68 -0.23 0.49
N LYS A 113 -4.72 -1.49 0.93
CA LYS A 113 -5.78 -2.05 1.77
C LYS A 113 -5.20 -2.65 3.04
N PHE A 114 -5.87 -2.40 4.15
CA PHE A 114 -5.45 -2.80 5.48
C PHE A 114 -6.55 -3.63 6.15
N PRO A 115 -6.29 -4.90 6.51
CA PRO A 115 -7.27 -5.75 7.17
C PRO A 115 -7.45 -5.30 8.62
N LEU A 116 -8.62 -4.77 8.94
CA LEU A 116 -8.94 -4.31 10.30
C LEU A 116 -9.13 -5.50 11.24
N ASN A 117 -8.71 -5.33 12.49
CA ASN A 117 -9.11 -6.21 13.57
C ASN A 117 -10.61 -6.04 13.91
N SER A 118 -11.18 -6.94 14.71
CA SER A 118 -12.62 -7.02 14.94
C SER A 118 -13.24 -5.78 15.61
N ASP A 119 -12.47 -5.06 16.44
CA ASP A 119 -12.87 -3.81 17.08
C ASP A 119 -12.45 -2.56 16.28
N ARG A 120 -11.80 -2.75 15.12
CA ARG A 120 -11.35 -1.71 14.18
C ARG A 120 -10.46 -0.67 14.85
N THR A 121 -9.55 -1.13 15.71
CA THR A 121 -8.54 -0.29 16.38
C THR A 121 -7.11 -0.59 15.93
N GLY A 122 -6.93 -1.47 14.96
CA GLY A 122 -5.63 -1.89 14.44
C GLY A 122 -5.79 -2.85 13.28
N PHE A 123 -4.70 -3.50 12.90
CA PHE A 123 -4.66 -4.38 11.73
C PHE A 123 -4.26 -5.81 12.07
N ASN A 124 -4.82 -6.77 11.33
CA ASN A 124 -4.51 -8.19 11.45
C ASN A 124 -3.92 -8.72 10.15
N PHE A 125 -2.60 -8.57 9.99
CA PHE A 125 -1.88 -9.16 8.86
C PHE A 125 -1.62 -10.65 9.08
N SER A 126 -1.78 -11.44 8.01
CA SER A 126 -1.37 -12.85 8.00
C SER A 126 0.06 -13.03 7.49
N ASN A 127 0.60 -12.04 6.79
CA ASN A 127 1.96 -12.08 6.26
C ASN A 127 2.99 -11.81 7.37
N PRO A 128 3.96 -12.73 7.59
CA PRO A 128 5.03 -12.56 8.56
C PRO A 128 5.85 -11.26 8.41
N GLU A 129 5.95 -10.72 7.20
CA GLU A 129 6.71 -9.50 6.89
C GLU A 129 6.01 -8.22 7.39
N LEU A 130 4.75 -8.29 7.83
CA LEU A 130 3.96 -7.14 8.29
C LEU A 130 3.49 -7.30 9.74
N VAL A 131 4.06 -8.27 10.48
CA VAL A 131 3.66 -8.59 11.85
C VAL A 131 4.04 -7.48 12.84
N ASP A 132 5.13 -6.77 12.56
CA ASP A 132 5.55 -5.60 13.34
C ASP A 132 4.87 -4.30 12.90
N LEU A 133 3.89 -4.39 11.97
CA LEU A 133 3.11 -3.27 11.46
C LEU A 133 3.94 -2.20 10.73
N VAL A 134 5.12 -2.58 10.23
CA VAL A 134 5.95 -1.74 9.37
C VAL A 134 6.09 -2.41 8.01
N VAL A 135 5.88 -1.64 6.93
CA VAL A 135 6.30 -2.09 5.60
C VAL A 135 7.67 -1.50 5.28
N ASP A 136 8.65 -2.39 5.18
CA ASP A 136 10.03 -2.08 4.84
C ASP A 136 10.30 -2.21 3.32
N GLY A 137 11.37 -1.57 2.86
CA GLY A 137 11.86 -1.69 1.49
C GLY A 137 11.13 -0.85 0.44
N ASP A 138 11.67 -0.89 -0.78
CA ASP A 138 11.10 -0.23 -1.96
C ASP A 138 9.72 -0.83 -2.29
N ILE A 139 8.78 -0.01 -2.76
CA ILE A 139 7.44 -0.42 -3.17
C ILE A 139 7.39 -1.69 -4.04
N HIS A 140 8.39 -1.93 -4.90
CA HIS A 140 8.45 -3.12 -5.75
C HIS A 140 8.76 -4.42 -4.99
N MET A 141 9.31 -4.32 -3.78
CA MET A 141 9.64 -5.43 -2.89
C MET A 141 8.57 -5.69 -1.84
N GLN A 142 7.61 -4.78 -1.69
CA GLN A 142 6.59 -4.87 -0.64
C GLN A 142 5.59 -6.01 -0.90
N PRO A 143 4.95 -6.54 0.16
CA PRO A 143 3.93 -7.56 0.05
C PRO A 143 2.78 -7.16 -0.87
N LYS A 144 2.57 -7.94 -1.93
CA LYS A 144 1.50 -7.71 -2.93
C LYS A 144 0.09 -7.65 -2.33
N GLU A 145 -0.11 -8.25 -1.15
CA GLU A 145 -1.39 -8.22 -0.45
C GLU A 145 -1.80 -6.83 0.06
N LEU A 146 -0.86 -5.91 0.26
CA LEU A 146 -1.14 -4.52 0.63
C LEU A 146 -1.78 -3.75 -0.51
N PHE A 147 -1.51 -4.12 -1.76
CA PHE A 147 -1.91 -3.36 -2.93
C PHE A 147 -3.36 -3.69 -3.33
N PHE A 148 -4.18 -2.66 -3.48
CA PHE A 148 -5.54 -2.78 -4.02
C PHE A 148 -5.64 -2.29 -5.45
N ALA A 149 -5.10 -1.10 -5.74
CA ALA A 149 -5.03 -0.53 -7.08
C ALA A 149 -3.77 0.34 -7.20
N TYR A 150 -3.16 0.39 -8.38
CA TYR A 150 -1.90 1.08 -8.60
C TYR A 150 -1.77 1.47 -10.09
N ASN A 151 -0.67 2.13 -10.47
CA ASN A 151 -0.40 2.65 -11.82
C ASN A 151 -1.38 3.73 -12.30
N PHE A 152 -1.84 4.60 -11.38
CA PHE A 152 -2.48 5.83 -11.79
C PHE A 152 -1.42 6.81 -12.33
N PRO A 153 -1.70 7.59 -13.39
CA PRO A 153 -0.72 8.54 -13.91
C PRO A 153 -0.54 9.71 -12.93
N GLY A 154 0.67 9.98 -12.44
CA GLY A 154 0.89 11.04 -11.43
C GLY A 154 0.67 10.51 -10.01
N GLY A 155 0.01 11.27 -9.14
CA GLY A 155 -0.26 10.86 -7.75
C GLY A 155 -1.76 10.90 -7.42
N ILE A 156 -2.18 10.26 -6.33
CA ILE A 156 -3.59 10.30 -5.89
C ILE A 156 -3.71 11.36 -4.80
N SER A 157 -4.71 12.25 -4.92
CA SER A 157 -4.96 13.28 -3.90
C SER A 157 -6.07 12.90 -2.92
N ASP A 158 -7.04 12.10 -3.36
CA ASP A 158 -8.17 11.70 -2.52
C ASP A 158 -8.85 10.44 -3.06
N ILE A 159 -9.51 9.70 -2.17
CA ILE A 159 -10.35 8.55 -2.48
C ILE A 159 -11.67 8.61 -1.71
N THR A 160 -12.76 8.22 -2.35
CA THR A 160 -14.06 8.13 -1.67
C THR A 160 -14.92 7.02 -2.24
N PHE A 161 -15.91 6.57 -1.46
CA PHE A 161 -16.83 5.51 -1.86
C PHE A 161 -18.24 6.06 -1.99
N HIS A 162 -18.93 5.67 -3.06
CA HIS A 162 -20.34 5.98 -3.23
C HIS A 162 -21.04 4.96 -4.13
N ASN A 163 -22.14 4.39 -3.62
CA ASN A 163 -23.01 3.43 -4.30
C ASN A 163 -22.24 2.23 -4.90
N GLY A 164 -21.31 1.66 -4.13
CA GLY A 164 -20.58 0.46 -4.53
C GLY A 164 -19.45 0.72 -5.54
N VAL A 165 -18.98 1.96 -5.61
CA VAL A 165 -17.89 2.39 -6.48
C VAL A 165 -16.89 3.21 -5.67
N MET A 166 -15.60 2.94 -5.87
CA MET A 166 -14.52 3.81 -5.36
C MET A 166 -14.18 4.84 -6.44
N TYR A 167 -14.13 6.11 -6.03
CA TYR A 167 -13.74 7.24 -6.84
C TYR A 167 -12.35 7.70 -6.41
N VAL A 168 -11.46 7.89 -7.38
CA VAL A 168 -10.06 8.26 -7.14
C VAL A 168 -9.78 9.58 -7.82
N ALA A 169 -9.45 10.60 -7.04
CA ALA A 169 -9.06 11.90 -7.55
C ALA A 169 -7.56 11.91 -7.84
N ASN A 170 -7.22 12.04 -9.12
CA ASN A 170 -5.83 12.06 -9.55
C ASN A 170 -5.28 13.50 -9.57
N LEU A 171 -4.14 13.69 -8.90
CA LEU A 171 -3.46 14.97 -8.85
C LEU A 171 -2.80 15.27 -10.21
N LEU A 172 -2.83 16.53 -10.63
CA LEU A 172 -2.27 17.06 -11.88
C LEU A 172 -2.99 16.64 -13.17
N GLY A 173 -3.56 15.43 -13.22
CA GLY A 173 -4.30 14.94 -14.40
C GLY A 173 -5.75 15.42 -14.50
N GLY A 174 -6.31 16.01 -13.43
CA GLY A 174 -7.70 16.50 -13.40
C GLY A 174 -8.76 15.42 -13.67
N THR A 175 -8.38 14.15 -13.49
CA THR A 175 -9.20 12.99 -13.85
C THR A 175 -9.71 12.31 -12.58
N ILE A 176 -10.97 11.86 -12.61
CA ILE A 176 -11.56 11.02 -11.57
C ILE A 176 -11.72 9.61 -12.13
N TYR A 177 -11.02 8.64 -11.54
CA TYR A 177 -11.16 7.24 -11.89
C TYR A 177 -12.27 6.59 -11.08
N LYS A 178 -12.92 5.59 -11.67
CA LYS A 178 -13.89 4.73 -10.99
C LYS A 178 -13.33 3.32 -10.92
N ILE A 179 -13.23 2.77 -9.71
CA ILE A 179 -12.85 1.39 -9.49
C ILE A 179 -14.10 0.64 -9.05
N TYR A 180 -14.33 -0.49 -9.70
CA TYR A 180 -15.36 -1.45 -9.34
C TYR A 180 -14.67 -2.67 -8.74
N PRO A 181 -15.21 -3.26 -7.66
CA PRO A 181 -14.70 -4.53 -7.18
C PRO A 181 -14.81 -5.56 -8.31
N ILE A 182 -13.74 -6.29 -8.57
CA ILE A 182 -13.79 -7.41 -9.51
C ILE A 182 -14.78 -8.40 -8.90
N GLN A 183 -15.95 -8.54 -9.52
CA GLN A 183 -16.81 -9.67 -9.20
C GLN A 183 -16.00 -10.91 -9.54
N THR A 184 -15.73 -11.73 -8.53
CA THR A 184 -15.11 -13.05 -8.70
C THR A 184 -16.10 -13.92 -9.46
N THR A 185 -16.24 -13.70 -10.76
CA THR A 185 -16.72 -14.76 -11.64
C THR A 185 -15.65 -15.82 -11.52
N GLU A 186 -15.98 -16.99 -10.96
CA GLU A 186 -15.10 -18.15 -11.10
C GLU A 186 -14.81 -18.31 -12.59
N THR A 187 -13.65 -17.85 -13.03
CA THR A 187 -13.16 -18.09 -14.39
C THR A 187 -12.76 -19.54 -14.41
N SER A 188 -13.72 -20.43 -14.66
CA SER A 188 -13.43 -21.83 -14.96
C SER A 188 -12.62 -21.84 -16.25
N ILE A 189 -11.30 -22.03 -16.15
CA ILE A 189 -10.46 -22.28 -17.32
C ILE A 189 -11.05 -23.54 -17.99
N PRO A 190 -11.57 -23.44 -19.23
CA PRO A 190 -12.17 -24.59 -19.88
C PRO A 190 -11.18 -25.74 -19.97
N ASP A 191 -11.64 -26.96 -19.75
CA ASP A 191 -10.76 -28.14 -19.68
C ASP A 191 -9.94 -28.34 -20.95
N TRP A 192 -10.45 -27.94 -22.12
CA TRP A 192 -9.71 -28.04 -23.37
C TRP A 192 -8.45 -27.15 -23.42
N ILE A 193 -8.39 -26.04 -22.67
CA ILE A 193 -7.16 -25.24 -22.53
C ILE A 193 -6.12 -26.02 -21.69
N LYS A 194 -6.57 -26.68 -20.61
CA LYS A 194 -5.70 -27.50 -19.76
C LYS A 194 -5.19 -28.74 -20.49
N ASN A 195 -6.02 -29.33 -21.35
CA ASN A 195 -5.66 -30.51 -22.14
C ASN A 195 -4.49 -30.24 -23.09
N ASN A 196 -4.51 -29.11 -23.81
CA ASN A 196 -3.42 -28.74 -24.73
C ASN A 196 -2.09 -28.56 -23.97
N ALA A 197 -2.11 -27.90 -22.81
CA ALA A 197 -0.94 -27.75 -21.95
C ALA A 197 -0.44 -29.11 -21.41
N GLY A 198 -1.35 -30.00 -21.02
CA GLY A 198 -1.02 -31.36 -20.59
C GLY A 198 -0.41 -32.22 -21.70
N TRP A 199 -0.92 -32.12 -22.93
CA TRP A 199 -0.36 -32.81 -24.09
C TRP A 199 1.04 -32.33 -24.44
N TRP A 200 1.31 -31.03 -24.33
CA TRP A 200 2.66 -30.50 -24.51
C TRP A 200 3.61 -30.97 -23.40
N ALA A 201 3.18 -30.87 -22.14
CA ALA A 201 3.98 -31.30 -20.98
C ALA A 201 4.32 -32.80 -20.99
N THR A 202 3.48 -33.62 -21.63
CA THR A 202 3.70 -35.07 -21.79
C THR A 202 4.33 -35.45 -23.13
N GLY A 203 4.69 -34.47 -23.96
CA GLY A 203 5.33 -34.70 -25.27
C GLY A 203 4.41 -35.30 -26.33
N GLN A 204 3.09 -35.25 -26.14
CA GLN A 204 2.09 -35.71 -27.11
C GLN A 204 1.90 -34.71 -28.26
N ILE A 205 2.19 -33.43 -28.03
CA ILE A 205 2.31 -32.40 -29.06
C ILE A 205 3.67 -31.71 -28.95
N ASP A 206 4.20 -31.26 -30.08
CA ASP A 206 5.46 -30.51 -30.12
C ASP A 206 5.27 -29.02 -29.74
N GLU A 207 6.40 -28.35 -29.46
CA GLU A 207 6.45 -26.94 -29.11
C GLU A 207 5.76 -26.05 -30.15
N ASN A 208 5.98 -26.31 -31.45
CA ASN A 208 5.39 -25.50 -32.52
C ASN A 208 3.87 -25.59 -32.52
N SER A 209 3.33 -26.79 -32.33
CA SER A 209 1.89 -27.07 -32.26
C SER A 209 1.27 -26.40 -31.04
N TYR A 210 1.97 -26.43 -29.90
CA TYR A 210 1.54 -25.75 -28.69
C TYR A 210 1.54 -24.21 -28.86
N VAL A 211 2.62 -23.64 -29.40
CA VAL A 211 2.75 -22.19 -29.68
C VAL A 211 1.68 -21.72 -30.67
N LEU A 212 1.42 -22.46 -31.74
CA LEU A 212 0.34 -22.14 -32.69
C LEU A 212 -1.04 -22.17 -32.02
N GLY A 213 -1.26 -23.13 -31.11
CA GLY A 213 -2.47 -23.17 -30.28
C GLY A 213 -2.63 -21.91 -29.43
N LEU A 214 -1.58 -21.48 -28.73
CA LEU A 214 -1.59 -20.23 -27.95
C LEU A 214 -1.83 -19.00 -28.82
N GLN A 215 -1.16 -18.89 -29.98
CA GLN A 215 -1.36 -17.79 -30.92
C GLN A 215 -2.80 -17.69 -31.41
N TRP A 216 -3.43 -18.84 -31.70
CA TRP A 216 -4.84 -18.88 -32.11
C TRP A 216 -5.77 -18.40 -30.99
N LEU A 217 -5.50 -18.81 -29.74
CA LEU A 217 -6.28 -18.40 -28.57
C LEU A 217 -6.20 -16.90 -28.29
N ILE A 218 -5.00 -16.32 -28.48
CA ILE A 218 -4.78 -14.89 -28.38
C ILE A 218 -5.52 -14.15 -29.50
N THR A 219 -5.38 -14.62 -30.74
CA THR A 219 -6.00 -14.00 -31.93
C THR A 219 -7.53 -14.00 -31.85
N ASN A 220 -8.14 -15.04 -31.26
CA ASN A 220 -9.59 -15.13 -31.09
C ASN A 220 -10.09 -14.49 -29.79
N GLY A 221 -9.22 -13.83 -29.02
CA GLY A 221 -9.60 -13.11 -27.80
C GLY A 221 -10.01 -13.99 -26.63
N ILE A 222 -9.70 -15.29 -26.68
CA ILE A 222 -9.97 -16.24 -25.59
C ILE A 222 -8.94 -16.06 -24.48
N ILE A 223 -7.67 -15.92 -24.85
CA ILE A 223 -6.61 -15.44 -23.96
C ILE A 223 -6.42 -13.95 -24.24
N LYS A 224 -6.63 -13.12 -23.23
CA LYS A 224 -6.26 -11.71 -23.28
C LYS A 224 -4.94 -11.56 -22.56
N ILE A 225 -3.88 -11.20 -23.29
CA ILE A 225 -2.63 -10.81 -22.68
C ILE A 225 -2.82 -9.38 -22.18
N PRO A 226 -2.74 -9.12 -20.86
CA PRO A 226 -2.79 -7.76 -20.35
C PRO A 226 -1.64 -6.97 -20.97
N ILE A 227 -1.90 -5.75 -21.41
CA ILE A 227 -0.84 -4.85 -21.86
C ILE A 227 -0.02 -4.52 -20.62
N ILE A 228 1.13 -5.17 -20.48
CA ILE A 228 2.17 -4.76 -19.56
C ILE A 228 3.04 -3.82 -20.39
N GLU A 229 2.89 -2.51 -20.18
CA GLU A 229 3.94 -1.59 -20.63
C GLU A 229 5.23 -2.04 -19.94
N GLN A 230 6.22 -2.42 -20.75
CA GLN A 230 7.56 -2.72 -20.25
C GLN A 230 8.13 -1.42 -19.70
N LEU A 231 8.22 -1.33 -18.37
CA LEU A 231 9.04 -0.36 -17.65
C LEU A 231 10.49 -0.86 -17.62
#